data_AF-A0A136IJZ4-F1
#
_entry.id   AF-A0A136IJZ4-F1
#
_cell.length_a   1.000
_cell.length_b   1.000
_cell.length_c   1.000
_cell.angle_alpha   90.00
_cell.angle_beta   90.00
_cell.angle_gamma   90.00
#
_symmetry.space_group_name_H-M   'P 1'
#
loop_
_entity.id
_entity.type
_entity.pdbx_description
1 polymer ?
#
loop_
_entity_poly.entity_id
_entity_poly.type
_entity_poly.pdbx_seq_one_letter_code
_entity_poly.pdbx_strand_id
1 'polypeptide(L)'
;SASSTTSSASSTASSSVASSFPANWTSYGCWQDGPGPRILPQYQAPDNSNMTRESCVQLCTSMNYAVFGTECYCQCFCGNAIYNGGKQAPDKSGCQTQC
;
A
#
# COMPACT_ATOMS: atom_id res chain seq x y z
N SER A 1 31.97 12.22 -37.14
CA SER A 1 30.61 11.94 -37.63
C SER A 1 30.43 10.43 -37.63
N ALA A 2 29.48 9.74 -36.99
CA ALA A 2 28.26 10.02 -36.23
C ALA A 2 28.10 8.86 -35.21
N SER A 3 27.84 9.10 -33.93
CA SER A 3 26.52 9.11 -33.26
C SER A 3 25.70 7.82 -33.39
N SER A 4 25.93 6.88 -32.46
CA SER A 4 25.06 5.74 -32.09
C SER A 4 25.46 5.38 -30.65
N THR A 5 24.62 5.44 -29.63
CA THR A 5 23.45 4.60 -29.44
C THR A 5 22.41 5.30 -28.56
N THR A 6 21.19 5.21 -29.03
CA THR A 6 19.95 5.70 -28.45
C THR A 6 19.68 5.03 -27.10
N SER A 7 19.46 5.84 -26.07
CA SER A 7 18.76 5.45 -24.85
C SER A 7 17.46 4.74 -25.23
N SER A 8 17.31 3.49 -24.80
CA SER A 8 16.05 2.76 -24.93
C SER A 8 15.76 2.15 -23.57
N ALA A 9 14.76 2.74 -22.94
CA ALA A 9 14.27 2.44 -21.60
C ALA A 9 14.13 0.93 -21.39
N SER A 10 14.84 0.44 -20.38
CA SER A 10 14.59 -0.87 -19.80
C SER A 10 13.17 -0.87 -19.27
N SER A 11 12.33 -1.53 -20.06
CA SER A 11 10.97 -1.89 -19.72
C SER A 11 11.05 -2.98 -18.65
N THR A 12 11.13 -2.60 -17.39
CA THR A 12 10.49 -3.39 -16.35
C THR A 12 9.19 -2.67 -16.07
N ALA A 13 8.17 -3.15 -16.79
CA ALA A 13 6.79 -3.01 -16.39
C ALA A 13 6.75 -3.12 -14.87
N SER A 14 6.54 -1.97 -14.22
CA SER A 14 6.12 -1.93 -12.84
C SER A 14 4.82 -2.69 -12.88
N SER A 15 4.88 -3.98 -12.53
CA SER A 15 3.74 -4.85 -12.43
C SER A 15 2.76 -4.05 -11.59
N SER A 16 1.76 -3.50 -12.26
CA SER A 16 0.57 -3.00 -11.62
C SER A 16 0.07 -4.23 -10.90
N VAL A 17 0.42 -4.32 -9.61
CA VAL A 17 -0.15 -5.28 -8.70
C VAL A 17 -1.59 -4.80 -8.56
N ALA A 18 -2.38 -5.07 -9.59
CA ALA A 18 -3.80 -5.26 -9.53
C ALA A 18 -3.97 -6.62 -8.84
N SER A 19 -3.56 -6.67 -7.58
CA SER A 19 -4.12 -7.61 -6.64
C SER A 19 -5.61 -7.30 -6.68
N SER A 20 -6.37 -8.20 -7.27
CA SER A 20 -7.81 -8.17 -7.27
C SER A 20 -8.27 -8.13 -5.81
N PHE A 21 -8.45 -6.93 -5.27
CA PHE A 21 -9.15 -6.77 -4.01
C PHE A 21 -10.55 -7.38 -4.16
N PRO A 22 -11.21 -7.81 -3.06
CA PRO A 22 -12.62 -8.20 -3.14
C PRO A 22 -13.38 -7.08 -3.86
N ALA A 23 -14.40 -7.42 -4.66
CA ALA A 23 -15.01 -6.56 -5.68
C ALA A 23 -15.49 -5.15 -5.24
N ASN A 24 -15.41 -4.83 -3.95
CA ASN A 24 -15.87 -3.61 -3.31
C ASN A 24 -14.73 -2.75 -2.73
N TRP A 25 -13.48 -3.19 -2.87
CA TRP A 25 -12.31 -2.49 -2.31
C TRP A 25 -11.52 -1.83 -3.42
N THR A 26 -11.34 -0.52 -3.29
CA THR A 26 -10.54 0.30 -4.22
C THR A 26 -9.25 0.72 -3.53
N SER A 27 -8.12 0.65 -4.23
CA SER A 27 -6.88 1.22 -3.72
C SER A 27 -6.95 2.74 -3.74
N TYR A 28 -6.87 3.37 -2.56
CA TYR A 28 -6.83 4.84 -2.40
C TYR A 28 -5.44 5.43 -2.60
N GLY A 29 -4.47 4.64 -3.08
CA GLY A 29 -3.10 5.06 -3.32
C GLY A 29 -2.19 4.96 -2.09
N CYS A 30 -1.07 5.66 -2.15
CA CYS A 30 -0.06 5.69 -1.09
C CYS A 30 -0.38 6.84 -0.12
N TRP A 31 -0.35 6.56 1.17
CA TRP A 31 -0.58 7.56 2.22
C TRP A 31 0.64 7.61 3.13
N GLN A 32 1.05 8.82 3.50
CA GLN A 32 2.19 9.02 4.39
C GLN A 32 1.77 8.76 5.82
N ASP A 33 2.44 7.78 6.43
CA ASP A 33 2.44 7.60 7.86
C ASP A 33 3.65 8.35 8.44
N GLY A 34 3.38 9.46 9.12
CA GLY A 34 4.42 10.38 9.61
C GLY A 34 5.04 9.93 10.94
N PRO A 35 6.02 10.68 11.49
CA PRO A 35 6.61 10.41 12.81
C PRO A 35 5.64 10.64 13.99
N GLY A 36 4.43 11.09 13.70
CA GLY A 36 3.37 11.32 14.67
C GLY A 36 2.51 10.08 14.92
N PRO A 37 1.31 10.25 15.47
CA PRO A 37 0.40 9.13 15.67
C PRO A 37 -0.06 8.56 14.32
N ARG A 38 -0.13 7.23 14.25
CA ARG A 38 -0.45 6.46 13.04
C ARG A 38 -1.72 6.94 12.36
N ILE A 39 -1.75 7.00 11.03
CA ILE A 39 -2.95 7.43 10.28
C ILE A 39 -4.09 6.39 10.30
N LEU A 40 -3.79 5.14 10.68
CA LEU A 40 -4.76 4.06 10.95
C LEU A 40 -4.56 3.52 12.38
N PRO A 41 -4.98 4.26 13.41
CA PRO A 41 -4.65 3.92 14.80
C PRO A 41 -5.58 2.87 15.42
N GLN A 42 -6.66 2.45 14.74
CA GLN A 42 -7.67 1.60 15.37
C GLN A 42 -7.22 0.18 15.61
N TYR A 43 -6.56 -0.44 14.63
CA TYR A 43 -6.08 -1.79 14.77
C TYR A 43 -4.83 -2.04 13.92
N GLN A 44 -3.84 -2.67 14.53
CA GLN A 44 -2.68 -3.24 13.85
C GLN A 44 -2.69 -4.75 14.10
N ALA A 45 -2.64 -5.52 13.02
CA ALA A 45 -2.42 -6.95 13.10
C ALA A 45 -0.99 -7.26 13.52
N PRO A 46 -0.71 -8.39 14.19
CA PRO A 46 0.66 -8.83 14.44
C PRO A 46 1.47 -8.87 13.14
N ASP A 47 2.71 -8.38 13.20
CA ASP A 47 3.61 -8.39 12.05
C ASP A 47 3.80 -9.84 11.56
N ASN A 48 3.54 -10.06 10.27
CA ASN A 48 3.62 -11.38 9.66
C ASN A 48 4.40 -11.30 8.34
N SER A 49 5.52 -12.00 8.23
CA SER A 49 6.34 -12.01 7.01
C SER A 49 5.66 -12.60 5.78
N ASN A 50 4.50 -13.25 5.94
CA ASN A 50 3.65 -13.75 4.86
C ASN A 50 2.38 -12.90 4.67
N MET A 51 2.35 -11.69 5.23
CA MET A 51 1.20 -10.79 5.10
C MET A 51 1.07 -10.37 3.63
N THR A 52 -0.09 -10.59 3.04
CA THR A 52 -0.41 -10.05 1.73
C THR A 52 -1.46 -8.95 1.84
N ARG A 53 -1.63 -8.16 0.79
CA ARG A 53 -2.67 -7.12 0.76
C ARG A 53 -4.07 -7.73 0.83
N GLU A 54 -4.26 -8.90 0.23
CA GLU A 54 -5.51 -9.66 0.27
C GLU A 54 -5.80 -10.14 1.69
N SER A 55 -4.82 -10.71 2.40
CA SER A 55 -5.03 -11.15 3.78
C SER A 55 -5.33 -9.98 4.71
N CYS A 56 -4.68 -8.83 4.50
CA CYS A 56 -4.94 -7.63 5.29
C CYS A 56 -6.37 -7.09 5.06
N VAL A 57 -6.82 -7.00 3.80
CA VAL A 57 -8.19 -6.61 3.48
C VAL A 57 -9.21 -7.56 4.09
N GLN A 58 -8.99 -8.87 3.99
CA GLN A 58 -9.90 -9.88 4.55
C GLN A 58 -10.00 -9.71 6.07
N LEU A 59 -8.87 -9.53 6.75
CA LEU A 59 -8.82 -9.27 8.19
C LEU A 59 -9.62 -8.01 8.54
N CYS A 60 -9.30 -6.87 7.92
CA CYS A 60 -10.01 -5.62 8.19
C CYS A 60 -11.51 -5.72 7.90
N THR A 61 -11.89 -6.40 6.81
CA THR A 61 -13.30 -6.63 6.46
C THR A 61 -14.00 -7.49 7.51
N SER A 62 -13.37 -8.58 7.97
CA SER A 62 -13.93 -9.46 9.02
C SER A 62 -14.10 -8.76 10.37
N MET A 63 -13.31 -7.70 10.60
CA MET A 63 -13.40 -6.84 11.77
C MET A 63 -14.27 -5.60 11.54
N ASN A 64 -15.03 -5.56 10.43
CA ASN A 64 -15.94 -4.46 10.08
C ASN A 64 -15.26 -3.09 9.84
N TYR A 65 -14.00 -3.08 9.43
CA TYR A 65 -13.27 -1.87 9.05
C TYR A 65 -13.43 -1.52 7.56
N ALA A 66 -13.49 -0.22 7.26
CA ALA A 66 -13.69 0.32 5.91
C ALA A 66 -12.41 0.75 5.18
N VAL A 67 -11.27 0.81 5.89
CA VAL A 67 -9.95 1.20 5.38
C VAL A 67 -8.91 0.21 5.88
N PHE A 68 -7.97 -0.15 5.02
CA PHE A 68 -6.80 -0.94 5.39
C PHE A 68 -5.53 -0.26 4.87
N GLY A 69 -4.41 -0.54 5.52
CA GLY A 69 -3.08 -0.14 5.09
C GLY A 69 -2.10 -1.28 5.30
N THR A 70 -1.17 -1.46 4.36
CA THR A 70 -0.07 -2.40 4.50
C THR A 70 1.25 -1.65 4.47
N GLU A 71 2.16 -1.98 5.37
CA GLU A 71 3.47 -1.33 5.45
C GLU A 71 4.59 -2.37 5.55
N CYS A 72 5.72 -2.08 4.92
CA CYS A 72 7.00 -2.77 5.13
C CYS A 72 6.94 -4.31 5.07
N TYR A 73 6.32 -4.88 4.04
CA TYR A 73 6.24 -6.33 3.77
C TYR A 73 5.42 -7.18 4.76
N CYS A 74 5.22 -6.74 6.01
CA CYS A 74 4.67 -7.60 7.06
C CYS A 74 3.54 -6.99 7.90
N GLN A 75 3.30 -5.69 7.78
CA GLN A 75 2.36 -4.98 8.65
C GLN A 75 1.00 -4.80 8.00
N CYS A 76 -0.05 -4.95 8.79
CA CYS A 76 -1.42 -4.69 8.37
C CYS A 76 -2.11 -3.81 9.40
N PHE A 77 -2.72 -2.74 8.91
CA PHE A 77 -3.45 -1.76 9.70
C PHE A 77 -4.88 -1.68 9.21
N CYS A 78 -5.83 -1.58 10.14
CA CYS A 78 -7.25 -1.43 9.84
C CYS A 78 -7.81 -0.17 10.51
N GLY A 79 -8.75 0.47 9.84
CA GLY A 79 -9.47 1.62 10.37
C GLY A 79 -10.73 1.91 9.58
N ASN A 80 -11.48 2.92 10.00
CA ASN A 80 -12.71 3.35 9.31
C ASN A 80 -12.52 4.62 8.46
N ALA A 81 -11.37 5.27 8.59
CA ALA A 81 -10.99 6.47 7.87
C ALA A 81 -9.47 6.65 7.96
N ILE A 82 -8.95 7.64 7.22
CA ILE A 82 -7.60 8.14 7.46
C ILE A 82 -7.67 9.18 8.59
N TYR A 83 -6.90 8.97 9.65
CA TYR A 83 -6.82 9.83 10.83
C TYR A 83 -5.52 10.64 10.83
N ASN A 84 -5.37 11.48 11.87
CA ASN A 84 -4.13 12.19 12.20
C ASN A 84 -3.55 13.04 11.06
N GLY A 85 -4.43 13.55 10.19
CA GLY A 85 -4.04 14.42 9.10
C GLY A 85 -3.26 13.72 7.98
N GLY A 86 -3.39 12.40 7.85
CA GLY A 86 -2.76 11.61 6.81
C GLY A 86 -2.87 12.27 5.43
N LYS A 87 -1.75 12.30 4.71
CA LYS A 87 -1.63 12.92 3.40
C LYS A 87 -1.37 11.83 2.37
N GLN A 88 -1.93 11.99 1.17
CA GLN A 88 -1.47 11.17 0.05
C GLN A 88 0.00 11.47 -0.20
N ALA A 89 0.80 10.42 -0.36
CA ALA A 89 2.19 10.56 -0.72
C ALA A 89 2.29 11.11 -2.15
N PRO A 90 3.15 12.12 -2.40
CA PRO A 90 3.37 12.63 -3.75
C PRO A 90 4.00 11.56 -4.66
N ASP A 91 4.81 10.68 -4.08
CA ASP A 91 5.46 9.56 -4.77
C ASP A 91 4.86 8.23 -4.31
N LYS A 92 4.35 7.45 -5.28
CA LYS A 92 3.79 6.12 -5.02
C LYS A 92 4.85 5.05 -4.76
N SER A 93 6.11 5.32 -5.11
CA SER A 93 7.24 4.38 -5.01
C SER A 93 7.46 3.87 -3.59
N GLY A 94 7.21 4.70 -2.57
CA GLY A 94 7.32 4.30 -1.16
C GLY A 94 6.28 3.27 -0.70
N CYS A 95 5.15 3.13 -1.42
CA CYS A 95 4.11 2.14 -1.13
C CYS A 95 4.05 1.00 -2.17
N GLN A 96 5.05 0.89 -3.05
CA GLN A 96 5.17 -0.23 -4.00
C GLN A 96 5.90 -1.43 -3.41
N THR A 97 6.40 -1.29 -2.18
CA THR A 97 6.93 -2.37 -1.36
C THR A 97 5.91 -3.50 -1.31
N GLN A 98 6.27 -4.64 -1.90
CA GLN A 98 5.39 -5.81 -1.89
C GLN A 98 5.17 -6.28 -0.45
N CYS A 99 4.00 -6.83 -0.16
CA CYS A 99 3.74 -7.64 1.02
C CYS A 99 3.38 -9.02 0.48
#